data_AF-A0A9E0H984-F1
#
_entry.id   AF-A0A9E0H984-F1
#
_cell.length_a   1.000
_cell.length_b   1.000
_cell.length_c   1.000
_cell.angle_alpha   90.00
_cell.angle_beta   90.00
_cell.angle_gamma   90.00
#
_symmetry.space_group_name_H-M   'P 1'
#
loop_
_entity.id
_entity.type
_entity.pdbx_description
1 polymer ?
#
loop_
_entity_poly.entity_id
_entity_poly.type
_entity_poly.pdbx_seq_one_letter_code
_entity_poly.pdbx_strand_id
1 'polypeptide(L)'
;MRHTWLALAVAVAIAACGGAKDDPFTADLKMICAAGEGRDDLPPEMRNLEALRTIADKIKTAEAARLLSELMRAAPSERPAMIDPVLAKAGIKRCAFLGR
;
A
#
# COMPACT_ATOMS: atom_id res chain seq x y z
N MET A 1 42.71 2.21 32.46
CA MET A 1 43.17 1.58 31.21
C MET A 1 41.98 0.88 30.56
N ARG A 2 41.59 1.40 29.39
CA ARG A 2 41.05 0.70 28.22
C ARG A 2 39.90 -0.28 28.46
N HIS A 3 38.70 0.27 28.29
CA HIS A 3 37.50 -0.39 27.82
C HIS A 3 37.78 -1.16 26.50
N THR A 4 38.31 -2.38 26.59
CA THR A 4 38.50 -3.30 25.45
C THR A 4 37.33 -4.29 25.33
N TRP A 5 36.11 -3.76 25.21
CA TRP A 5 34.93 -4.53 24.79
C TRP A 5 34.19 -3.88 23.61
N LEU A 6 34.82 -2.92 22.94
CA LEU A 6 34.34 -2.30 21.68
C LEU A 6 35.14 -2.88 20.51
N ALA A 7 34.95 -4.15 20.19
CA ALA A 7 35.54 -4.73 18.97
C ALA A 7 34.70 -5.83 18.32
N LEU A 8 33.47 -6.04 18.76
CA LEU A 8 32.57 -7.04 18.20
C LEU A 8 31.20 -6.39 18.00
N ALA A 9 30.68 -6.43 16.77
CA ALA A 9 29.30 -6.11 16.38
C ALA A 9 28.97 -4.73 15.77
N VAL A 10 29.91 -3.96 15.21
CA VAL A 10 29.57 -2.75 14.40
C VAL A 10 29.79 -2.91 12.88
N ALA A 11 30.24 -4.07 12.40
CA ALA A 11 30.63 -4.24 10.99
C ALA A 11 29.85 -5.31 10.20
N VAL A 12 28.81 -5.95 10.75
CA VAL A 12 28.03 -6.97 10.03
C VAL A 12 26.53 -6.78 10.30
N ALA A 13 25.95 -5.65 9.90
CA ALA A 13 24.49 -5.46 9.94
C ALA A 13 23.93 -4.42 8.96
N ILE A 14 24.73 -3.87 8.03
CA ILE A 14 24.23 -2.91 7.03
C ILE A 14 24.39 -3.48 5.61
N ALA A 15 24.26 -4.80 5.50
CA ALA A 15 23.90 -5.50 4.27
C ALA A 15 22.54 -6.18 4.42
N ALA A 16 21.66 -5.65 5.28
CA ALA A 16 20.23 -5.91 5.19
C ALA A 16 19.66 -5.14 3.99
N CYS A 17 19.92 -5.70 2.81
CA CYS A 17 19.05 -5.56 1.66
C CYS A 17 17.64 -5.97 2.11
N GLY A 18 16.70 -5.03 2.20
CA GLY A 18 15.30 -5.30 2.58
C GLY A 18 14.97 -4.89 4.02
N GLY A 19 14.49 -3.66 4.18
CA GLY A 19 14.06 -3.20 5.51
C GLY A 19 13.60 -1.76 5.59
N ALA A 20 13.21 -1.13 4.48
CA ALA A 20 12.38 0.07 4.60
C ALA A 20 10.97 -0.41 4.95
N LYS A 21 10.54 -0.22 6.21
CA LYS A 21 9.11 -0.26 6.53
C LYS A 21 8.45 0.79 5.65
N ASP A 22 7.38 0.41 4.96
CA ASP A 22 6.58 1.36 4.19
C ASP A 22 6.20 2.54 5.07
N ASP A 23 6.22 3.74 4.51
CA ASP A 23 5.59 4.88 5.16
C ASP A 23 4.08 4.62 5.28
N PRO A 24 3.38 5.27 6.24
CA PRO A 24 1.97 4.98 6.50
C PRO A 24 1.05 5.11 5.28
N PHE A 25 1.36 6.03 4.35
CA PHE A 25 0.58 6.21 3.14
C PHE A 25 0.82 5.06 2.15
N THR A 26 2.08 4.66 1.94
CA THR A 26 2.41 3.49 1.12
C THR A 26 1.79 2.20 1.68
N ALA A 27 1.78 2.04 3.01
CA ALA A 27 1.14 0.90 3.66
C ALA A 27 -0.39 0.87 3.43
N ASP A 28 -1.06 2.01 3.57
CA ASP A 28 -2.49 2.13 3.25
C ASP A 28 -2.76 1.86 1.77
N LEU A 29 -1.93 2.36 0.87
CA LEU A 29 -2.10 2.16 -0.58
C LEU A 29 -1.93 0.70 -0.98
N LYS A 30 -0.97 -0.01 -0.40
CA LYS A 30 -0.82 -1.46 -0.58
C LYS A 30 -2.04 -2.22 -0.06
N MET A 31 -2.55 -1.83 1.12
CA MET A 31 -3.77 -2.41 1.69
C MET A 31 -4.99 -2.19 0.77
N ILE A 32 -5.17 -0.97 0.25
CA ILE A 32 -6.22 -0.64 -0.71
C ILE A 32 -6.11 -1.52 -1.96
N CYS A 33 -4.91 -1.68 -2.50
CA CYS A 33 -4.71 -2.46 -3.73
C CYS A 33 -4.87 -3.97 -3.54
N ALA A 34 -4.63 -4.49 -2.34
CA ALA A 34 -4.91 -5.88 -1.99
C ALA A 34 -6.38 -6.11 -1.62
N ALA A 35 -7.18 -5.06 -1.42
CA ALA A 35 -8.58 -5.20 -1.04
C ALA A 35 -9.37 -5.90 -2.15
N GLY A 36 -10.04 -7.00 -1.80
CA GLY A 36 -10.81 -7.82 -2.73
C GLY A 36 -10.03 -8.98 -3.39
N GLU A 37 -8.73 -9.10 -3.12
CA GLU A 37 -7.96 -10.29 -3.52
C GLU A 37 -8.54 -11.56 -2.88
N GLY A 38 -8.57 -12.66 -3.65
CA GLY A 38 -9.01 -13.97 -3.18
C GLY A 38 -10.52 -14.09 -2.87
N ARG A 39 -11.33 -13.07 -3.19
CA ARG A 39 -12.79 -13.09 -2.99
C ARG A 39 -13.56 -13.57 -4.22
N ASP A 40 -13.03 -14.56 -4.94
CA ASP A 40 -13.68 -15.16 -6.12
C ASP A 40 -14.96 -15.91 -5.79
N ASP A 41 -15.19 -16.16 -4.50
CA ASP A 41 -16.41 -16.73 -3.93
C ASP A 41 -17.62 -15.78 -3.96
N LEU A 42 -17.40 -14.47 -4.18
CA LEU A 42 -18.46 -13.47 -4.16
C LEU A 42 -18.85 -12.93 -5.55
N PRO A 43 -20.12 -12.54 -5.77
CA PRO A 43 -20.51 -11.78 -6.96
C PRO A 43 -19.74 -10.46 -7.10
N PRO A 44 -19.46 -9.96 -8.32
CA PRO A 44 -18.62 -8.78 -8.56
C PRO A 44 -19.02 -7.52 -7.77
N GLU A 45 -20.32 -7.23 -7.63
CA GLU A 45 -20.78 -6.08 -6.85
C GLU A 45 -20.48 -6.22 -5.35
N MET A 46 -20.62 -7.43 -4.79
CA MET A 46 -20.31 -7.72 -3.39
C MET A 46 -18.81 -7.65 -3.12
N ARG A 47 -17.97 -8.06 -4.07
CA ARG A 47 -16.51 -7.96 -3.97
C ARG A 47 -16.06 -6.51 -3.78
N ASN A 48 -16.64 -5.60 -4.57
CA ASN A 48 -16.30 -4.18 -4.50
C ASN A 48 -16.78 -3.56 -3.17
N LEU A 49 -18.00 -3.90 -2.73
CA LEU A 49 -18.52 -3.42 -1.44
C LEU A 49 -17.69 -3.91 -0.26
N GLU A 50 -17.27 -5.17 -0.25
CA GLU A 50 -16.41 -5.73 0.81
C GLU A 50 -14.99 -5.14 0.78
N ALA A 51 -14.46 -4.86 -0.41
CA ALA A 51 -13.19 -4.15 -0.55
C ALA A 51 -13.30 -2.73 0.02
N LEU A 52 -14.36 -1.99 -0.31
CA LEU A 52 -14.61 -0.65 0.23
C LEU A 52 -14.76 -0.65 1.76
N ARG A 53 -15.47 -1.63 2.34
CA ARG A 53 -15.56 -1.80 3.79
C ARG A 53 -14.20 -2.04 4.43
N THR A 54 -13.42 -2.96 3.86
CA THR A 54 -12.07 -3.27 4.33
C THR A 54 -11.17 -2.03 4.31
N ILE A 55 -11.27 -1.23 3.25
CA ILE A 55 -10.52 0.01 3.10
C ILE A 55 -10.97 1.02 4.16
N ALA A 56 -12.26 1.25 4.31
CA ALA A 56 -12.81 2.20 5.28
C ALA A 56 -12.41 1.86 6.73
N ASP A 57 -12.36 0.57 7.08
CA ASP A 57 -11.99 0.13 8.43
C ASP A 57 -10.48 0.22 8.71
N LYS A 58 -9.64 0.19 7.67
CA LYS A 58 -8.19 0.00 7.82
C LYS A 58 -7.34 1.16 7.37
N ILE A 59 -7.89 2.11 6.62
CA ILE A 59 -7.16 3.29 6.15
C ILE A 59 -6.80 4.21 7.31
N LYS A 60 -5.53 4.60 7.43
CA LYS A 60 -5.01 5.35 8.58
C LYS A 60 -4.60 6.77 8.23
N THR A 61 -4.38 7.06 6.95
CA THR A 61 -3.88 8.33 6.47
C THR A 61 -4.96 9.13 5.74
N ALA A 62 -5.00 10.44 6.02
CA ALA A 62 -5.90 11.36 5.33
C ALA A 62 -5.57 11.49 3.83
N GLU A 63 -4.30 11.31 3.46
CA GLU A 63 -3.84 11.34 2.07
C GLU A 63 -4.42 10.18 1.26
N ALA A 64 -4.35 8.95 1.78
CA ALA A 64 -4.95 7.79 1.12
C ALA A 64 -6.48 7.93 1.03
N ALA A 65 -7.13 8.46 2.08
CA ALA A 65 -8.58 8.67 2.08
C ALA A 65 -9.03 9.73 1.05
N ARG A 66 -8.25 10.81 0.89
CA ARG A 66 -8.49 11.84 -0.14
C ARG A 66 -8.31 11.26 -1.54
N LEU A 67 -7.21 10.55 -1.78
CA LEU A 67 -6.94 9.91 -3.06
C LEU A 67 -8.07 8.94 -3.44
N LEU A 68 -8.54 8.11 -2.51
CA LEU A 68 -9.67 7.21 -2.76
C LEU A 68 -10.94 7.97 -3.12
N SER A 69 -11.24 9.05 -2.39
CA SER A 69 -12.41 9.89 -2.65
C SER A 69 -12.35 10.57 -4.02
N GLU A 70 -11.17 11.05 -4.42
CA GLU A 70 -10.94 11.65 -5.73
C GLU A 70 -11.08 10.61 -6.86
N LEU A 71 -10.51 9.41 -6.69
CA LEU A 71 -10.64 8.32 -7.65
C LEU A 71 -12.09 7.86 -7.84
N MET A 72 -12.87 7.82 -6.77
CA MET A 72 -14.29 7.48 -6.84
C MET A 72 -15.11 8.53 -7.59
N ARG A 73 -14.71 9.80 -7.52
CA ARG A 73 -15.38 10.93 -8.20
C ARG A 73 -14.93 11.12 -9.65
N ALA A 74 -13.70 10.73 -9.98
CA ALA A 74 -13.12 10.88 -11.31
C ALA A 74 -13.78 9.94 -12.34
N ALA A 75 -13.82 10.39 -13.59
CA ALA A 75 -14.30 9.57 -14.70
C ALA A 75 -13.37 8.34 -14.87
N PRO A 76 -13.88 7.17 -15.29
CA PRO A 76 -13.06 5.97 -15.44
C PRO A 76 -11.81 6.16 -16.30
N SER A 77 -11.87 7.02 -17.32
CA SER A 77 -10.74 7.37 -18.20
C SER A 77 -9.64 8.19 -17.53
N GLU A 78 -9.95 8.92 -16.46
CA GLU A 78 -9.02 9.82 -15.76
C GLU A 78 -8.29 9.10 -14.61
N ARG A 79 -8.90 8.06 -14.06
CA ARG A 79 -8.37 7.28 -12.93
C ARG A 79 -6.95 6.77 -13.15
N PRO A 80 -6.55 6.23 -14.32
CA PRO A 80 -5.18 5.75 -14.53
C PRO A 80 -4.14 6.86 -14.38
N ALA A 81 -4.38 8.04 -14.98
CA ALA A 81 -3.43 9.16 -14.91
C ALA A 81 -3.24 9.67 -13.47
N MET A 82 -4.28 9.57 -12.64
CA MET A 82 -4.24 9.98 -11.23
C MET A 82 -3.49 8.97 -10.35
N ILE A 83 -3.69 7.66 -10.58
CA ILE A 83 -3.22 6.62 -9.66
C ILE A 83 -1.86 6.02 -10.03
N ASP A 84 -1.55 5.92 -11.32
CA ASP A 84 -0.33 5.27 -11.82
C ASP A 84 0.98 5.84 -11.25
N PRO A 85 1.19 7.17 -11.18
CA PRO A 85 2.42 7.70 -10.58
C PRO A 85 2.51 7.37 -9.08
N VAL A 86 1.38 7.31 -8.38
CA VAL A 86 1.31 6.99 -6.96
C VAL A 86 1.64 5.51 -6.72
N LEU A 87 1.06 4.61 -7.53
CA LEU A 87 1.35 3.17 -7.49
C LEU A 87 2.82 2.88 -7.80
N ALA A 88 3.37 3.53 -8.82
CA ALA A 88 4.78 3.38 -9.18
C ALA A 88 5.72 3.82 -8.04
N LYS A 89 5.41 4.95 -7.39
CA LYS A 89 6.17 5.44 -6.23
C LYS A 89 6.09 4.48 -5.04
N ALA A 90 4.94 3.84 -4.83
CA ALA A 90 4.72 2.84 -3.78
C ALA A 90 5.25 1.43 -4.14
N GLY A 91 5.79 1.24 -5.34
CA GLY A 91 6.27 -0.06 -5.83
C GLY A 91 5.15 -1.08 -6.09
N ILE A 92 3.91 -0.61 -6.27
CA ILE A 92 2.73 -1.45 -6.47
C ILE A 92 2.56 -1.73 -7.96
N LYS A 93 2.68 -3.02 -8.34
CA LYS A 93 2.56 -3.46 -9.75
C LYS A 93 1.14 -3.84 -10.14
N ARG A 94 0.30 -4.21 -9.17
CA ARG A 94 -1.07 -4.71 -9.37
C ARG A 94 -1.97 -4.16 -8.27
N CYS A 95 -3.20 -3.80 -8.62
CA CYS A 95 -4.20 -3.23 -7.74
C CYS A 95 -5.57 -3.86 -8.04
N ALA A 96 -5.90 -4.93 -7.30
CA ALA A 96 -7.12 -5.72 -7.49
C ALA A 96 -8.39 -4.87 -7.33
N PHE A 97 -8.39 -3.94 -6.36
CA PHE A 97 -9.49 -3.00 -6.14
C PHE A 97 -9.80 -2.13 -7.37
N LEU A 98 -8.77 -1.78 -8.15
CA LEU A 98 -8.91 -0.99 -9.38
C LEU A 98 -9.05 -1.86 -10.63
N GLY A 99 -9.13 -3.19 -10.48
CA GLY A 99 -9.30 -4.13 -11.58
C GLY A 99 -8.09 -4.27 -12.50
N ARG A 100 -6.87 -4.02 -12.00
CA ARG A 100 -5.63 -4.03 -12.80
C ARG A 100 -4.46 -4.72 -12.10
#